data_AF-A0A962UJ50-F1
#
_entry.id   AF-A0A962UJ50-F1
#
_cell.length_a   1.000
_cell.length_b   1.000
_cell.length_c   1.000
_cell.angle_alpha   90.00
_cell.angle_beta   90.00
_cell.angle_gamma   90.00
#
_symmetry.space_group_name_H-M   'P 1'
#
loop_
_entity.id
_entity.type
_entity.pdbx_description
1 polymer ?
#
loop_
_entity_poly.entity_id
_entity_poly.type
_entity_poly.pdbx_seq_one_letter_code
_entity_poly.pdbx_strand_id
1 'polypeptide(L)'
;TVTGFLVTPVVGFVEPPFDLTLDAFEVAEAFEVPLAFVLDPRHHEYRSMYYKGQQRRYYVIPYENRFIWGATAAMLVGFARRLRSPLLS
;
A
#
# COMPACT_ATOMS: atom_id res chain seq x y z
N THR A 1 -1.35 12.04 -11.02
CA THR A 1 -0.48 10.84 -10.89
C THR A 1 0.70 10.95 -11.84
N VAL A 2 1.76 10.16 -11.68
CA VAL A 2 3.01 10.25 -12.50
C VAL A 2 2.75 10.07 -14.00
N THR A 3 1.66 9.37 -14.35
CA THR A 3 1.28 8.97 -15.72
C THR A 3 -0.14 9.42 -16.12
N GLY A 4 -0.89 10.12 -15.26
CA GLY A 4 -2.26 10.57 -15.56
C GLY A 4 -3.37 9.56 -15.28
N PHE A 5 -3.07 8.35 -14.76
CA PHE A 5 -4.09 7.38 -14.38
C PHE A 5 -4.91 7.83 -13.17
N LEU A 6 -6.20 7.49 -13.20
CA LEU A 6 -7.10 7.48 -12.05
C LEU A 6 -7.21 6.04 -11.54
N VAL A 7 -7.01 5.84 -10.24
CA VAL A 7 -7.04 4.52 -9.60
C VAL A 7 -8.03 4.55 -8.45
N THR A 8 -8.95 3.59 -8.42
CA THR A 8 -9.95 3.44 -7.35
C THR A 8 -9.63 2.20 -6.51
N PRO A 9 -9.11 2.35 -5.29
CA PRO A 9 -8.89 1.21 -4.39
C PRO A 9 -10.23 0.67 -3.89
N VAL A 10 -10.40 -0.65 -3.94
CA VAL A 10 -11.55 -1.39 -3.39
C VAL A 10 -11.05 -2.31 -2.29
N VAL A 11 -11.79 -2.40 -1.19
CA VAL A 11 -11.48 -3.31 -0.07
C VAL A 11 -12.40 -4.52 -0.16
N GLY A 12 -11.82 -5.71 -0.11
CA GLY A 12 -12.55 -6.98 -0.08
C GLY A 12 -12.20 -7.78 1.17
N PHE A 13 -13.15 -8.58 1.65
CA PHE A 13 -12.91 -9.61 2.66
C PHE A 13 -12.68 -10.94 1.95
N VAL A 14 -11.68 -11.69 2.39
CA VAL A 14 -11.38 -13.03 1.89
C VAL A 14 -11.67 -14.00 3.03
N GLU A 15 -12.49 -15.02 2.80
CA GLU A 15 -12.84 -16.03 3.79
C GLU A 15 -11.87 -17.22 3.69
N PRO A 16 -11.10 -17.54 4.75
CA PRO A 16 -10.30 -18.76 4.82
C PRO A 16 -11.17 -19.99 5.13
N PRO A 17 -10.74 -21.21 4.73
CA PRO A 17 -9.52 -21.48 3.97
C PRO A 17 -9.72 -21.23 2.47
N PHE A 18 -8.64 -20.86 1.79
CA PHE A 18 -8.59 -20.81 0.33
C PHE A 18 -7.23 -21.32 -0.15
N ASP A 19 -7.22 -21.92 -1.34
CA ASP A 19 -6.00 -22.30 -2.02
C ASP A 19 -5.58 -21.17 -2.97
N LEU A 20 -4.36 -20.67 -2.79
CA LEU A 20 -3.80 -19.61 -3.63
C LEU A 20 -2.90 -20.20 -4.71
N THR A 21 -3.37 -20.22 -5.95
CA THR A 21 -2.56 -20.59 -7.12
C THR A 21 -2.08 -19.34 -7.83
N LEU A 22 -0.76 -19.10 -7.81
CA LEU A 22 -0.15 -17.96 -8.48
C LEU A 22 0.11 -18.28 -9.95
N ASP A 23 -0.19 -17.33 -10.84
CA ASP A 23 0.34 -17.37 -12.20
C ASP A 23 1.78 -16.86 -12.19
N ALA A 24 2.74 -17.78 -12.32
CA ALA A 24 4.17 -17.47 -12.28
C ALA A 24 4.64 -16.57 -13.44
N PHE A 25 3.85 -16.41 -14.51
CA PHE A 25 4.17 -15.47 -15.59
C PHE A 25 4.03 -14.01 -15.14
N GLU A 26 3.03 -13.72 -14.30
CA GLU A 26 2.73 -12.36 -13.84
C GLU A 26 3.17 -12.11 -12.39
N VAL A 27 3.08 -13.14 -11.53
CA VAL A 27 3.25 -13.02 -10.08
C VAL A 27 4.32 -14.00 -9.58
N ALA A 28 5.48 -13.44 -9.21
CA ALA A 28 6.58 -14.23 -8.67
C ALA A 28 6.34 -14.71 -7.23
N GLU A 29 5.59 -13.95 -6.43
CA GLU A 29 5.37 -14.24 -5.01
C GLU A 29 4.13 -13.53 -4.47
N ALA A 30 3.47 -14.16 -3.49
CA ALA A 30 2.47 -13.53 -2.64
C ALA A 30 2.92 -13.54 -1.17
N PHE A 31 2.60 -12.48 -0.45
CA PHE A 31 2.88 -12.36 0.97
C PHE A 31 1.78 -11.55 1.66
N GLU A 32 1.64 -11.75 2.96
CA GLU A 32 0.68 -11.03 3.79
C GLU A 32 1.40 -10.06 4.73
N VAL A 33 0.72 -8.98 5.09
CA VAL A 33 1.19 -8.02 6.10
C VAL A 33 0.08 -7.90 7.14
N PRO A 34 0.38 -8.04 8.45
CA PRO A 34 -0.61 -7.86 9.48
C PRO A 34 -1.31 -6.51 9.35
N LEU A 35 -2.64 -6.52 9.34
CA LEU A 35 -3.42 -5.28 9.18
C LEU A 35 -3.02 -4.22 10.22
N ALA A 36 -2.82 -4.63 11.48
CA ALA A 36 -2.37 -3.73 12.55
C ALA A 36 -1.03 -3.02 12.22
N PHE A 37 -0.11 -3.69 11.53
CA PHE A 37 1.14 -3.09 11.08
C PHE A 37 0.89 -1.98 10.06
N VAL A 38 0.02 -2.24 9.08
CA VAL A 38 -0.39 -1.26 8.05
C VAL A 38 -1.14 -0.08 8.67
N LEU A 39 -1.93 -0.32 9.73
CA LEU A 39 -2.73 0.72 10.39
C LEU A 39 -1.92 1.59 11.35
N ASP A 40 -0.67 1.27 11.67
CA ASP A 40 0.18 2.08 12.54
C ASP A 40 0.92 3.16 11.74
N PRO A 41 0.68 4.47 11.99
CA PRO A 41 1.39 5.56 11.30
C PRO A 41 2.91 5.52 11.47
N ARG A 42 3.44 4.86 12.51
CA ARG A 42 4.88 4.77 12.76
C ARG A 42 5.62 3.99 11.68
N HIS A 43 4.93 3.12 10.95
CA HIS A 43 5.49 2.38 9.81
C HIS A 43 5.34 3.12 8.48
N HIS A 44 4.78 4.34 8.47
CA HIS A 44 4.55 5.12 7.25
C HIS A 44 5.66 6.15 7.07
N GLU A 45 6.70 5.78 6.34
CA GLU A 45 7.81 6.70 6.02
C GLU A 45 7.47 7.60 4.83
N TYR A 46 7.96 8.83 4.86
CA TYR A 46 8.05 9.67 3.67
C TYR A 46 9.48 9.67 3.15
N ARG A 47 9.63 9.30 1.87
CA ARG A 47 10.89 9.46 1.16
C ARG A 47 10.71 10.41 -0.01
N SER A 48 11.82 10.93 -0.51
CA SER A 48 11.80 11.80 -1.70
C SER A 48 12.83 11.37 -2.72
N MET A 49 12.47 11.48 -3.99
CA MET A 49 13.38 11.27 -5.12
C MET A 49 13.25 12.42 -6.11
N TYR A 50 14.35 12.74 -6.80
CA TYR A 50 14.28 13.61 -7.96
C TYR A 50 13.79 12.80 -9.17
N TYR A 51 12.70 13.26 -9.80
CA TYR A 51 12.14 12.65 -10.99
C TYR A 51 11.69 13.72 -11.97
N LYS A 52 12.16 13.66 -13.21
CA LYS A 52 11.88 14.67 -14.26
C LYS A 52 12.11 16.11 -13.80
N GLY A 53 13.23 16.36 -13.12
CA GLY A 53 13.61 17.70 -12.64
C GLY A 53 12.80 18.22 -11.45
N GLN A 54 11.92 17.42 -10.86
CA GLN A 54 11.14 17.79 -9.67
C GLN A 54 11.41 16.83 -8.52
N GLN A 55 11.52 17.37 -7.30
CA GLN A 55 11.53 16.55 -6.10
C GLN A 55 10.12 16.02 -5.84
N ARG A 56 9.97 14.71 -5.76
CA ARG A 56 8.70 14.02 -5.50
C ARG A 56 8.77 13.29 -4.18
N ARG A 57 7.73 13.48 -3.37
CA ARG A 57 7.53 12.75 -2.11
C ARG A 57 6.64 11.53 -2.35
N TYR A 58 6.95 10.42 -1.72
CA TYR A 58 6.16 9.20 -1.77
C TYR A 58 6.22 8.48 -0.42
N TYR A 59 5.19 7.68 -0.15
CA TYR A 59 5.15 6.83 1.03
C TYR A 59 5.96 5.56 0.81
N VAL A 60 6.57 5.09 1.89
CA VAL A 60 7.18 3.77 2.01
C VAL A 60 6.70 3.13 3.30
N ILE A 61 6.36 1.84 3.23
CA ILE A 61 6.08 0.98 4.37
C ILE A 61 7.08 -0.17 4.31
N PRO A 62 8.23 -0.07 5.00
CA PRO A 62 9.17 -1.19 5.12
C PRO A 62 8.52 -2.30 5.96
N TYR A 63 8.60 -3.53 5.47
CA TYR A 63 8.09 -4.70 6.19
C TYR A 63 9.03 -5.88 5.95
N GLU A 64 9.70 -6.34 7.01
CA GLU A 64 10.73 -7.37 6.93
C GLU A 64 11.79 -7.05 5.85
N ASN A 65 11.96 -7.92 4.86
CA ASN A 65 12.86 -7.75 3.71
C ASN A 65 12.20 -7.05 2.51
N ARG A 66 11.02 -6.45 2.68
CA ARG A 66 10.21 -5.86 1.61
C ARG A 66 10.06 -4.35 1.78
N PHE A 67 9.95 -3.68 0.64
CA PHE A 67 9.62 -2.26 0.58
C PHE A 67 8.31 -2.07 -0.18
N ILE A 68 7.24 -1.75 0.53
CA ILE A 68 5.96 -1.38 -0.10
C ILE A 68 5.99 0.11 -0.34
N TRP A 69 5.89 0.55 -1.59
CA TRP A 69 6.09 1.97 -1.95
C TRP A 69 5.16 2.41 -3.08
N GLY A 70 5.25 3.69 -3.45
CA GLY A 70 4.55 4.23 -4.61
C GLY A 70 3.03 4.22 -4.45
N ALA A 71 2.32 3.80 -5.51
CA ALA A 71 0.86 3.81 -5.53
C ALA A 71 0.26 2.89 -4.45
N THR A 72 0.82 1.70 -4.24
CA THR A 72 0.37 0.74 -3.23
C THR A 72 0.48 1.32 -1.82
N ALA A 73 1.64 1.86 -1.45
CA ALA A 73 1.81 2.50 -0.14
C ALA A 73 0.86 3.69 0.04
N ALA A 74 0.66 4.52 -1.00
CA ALA A 74 -0.28 5.64 -0.93
C ALA A 74 -1.73 5.17 -0.70
N MET A 75 -2.15 4.07 -1.34
CA MET A 75 -3.47 3.47 -1.14
C MET A 75 -3.63 2.93 0.28
N LEU A 76 -2.64 2.19 0.80
CA LEU A 76 -2.66 1.65 2.17
C LEU A 76 -2.67 2.75 3.24
N VAL A 77 -1.85 3.80 3.08
CA VAL A 77 -1.85 4.95 4.00
C VAL A 77 -3.19 5.68 3.96
N GLY A 78 -3.78 5.84 2.77
CA GLY A 78 -5.12 6.42 2.61
C GLY A 78 -6.20 5.60 3.32
N PHE A 79 -6.17 4.28 3.16
CA PHE A 79 -7.05 3.36 3.88
C PHE A 79 -6.88 3.46 5.39
N ALA A 80 -5.65 3.42 5.88
CA ALA A 80 -5.35 3.52 7.31
C ALA A 80 -5.82 4.84 7.93
N ARG A 81 -5.70 5.96 7.19
CA ARG A 81 -6.24 7.25 7.63
C ARG A 81 -7.76 7.25 7.73
N ARG A 82 -8.46 6.64 6.77
CA ARG A 82 -9.93 6.55 6.80
C ARG A 82 -10.44 5.76 8.00
N LEU A 83 -9.77 4.67 8.37
CA LEU A 83 -10.17 3.86 9.52
C LEU A 83 -9.86 4.51 10.88
N ARG A 84 -8.85 5.38 10.95
CA ARG A 84 -8.49 6.10 12.18
C ARG A 84 -9.24 7.42 12.36
N SER A 85 -9.80 7.97 11.29
CA SER A 85 -10.67 9.13 11.40
C SER A 85 -11.90 8.70 12.20
N PRO A 86 -12.37 9.49 13.18
CA PRO A 86 -13.74 9.35 13.64
C PRO A 86 -14.62 9.43 12.39
N LEU A 87 -15.51 8.45 12.21
CA LEU A 87 -16.65 8.64 11.32
C LEU A 87 -17.33 9.90 11.83
N LEU A 88 -17.48 10.90 10.96
CA LEU A 88 -18.10 12.18 11.31
C LEU A 88 -19.37 11.91 12.13
N SER A 89 -19.43 12.50 13.32
CA SER A 89 -20.68 12.65 14.10
C SER A 89 -21.46 13.83 13.55
#